data_AF-A0A6B3HZ02-F1
#
_entry.id   AF-A0A6B3HZ02-F1
#
_cell.length_a   1.000
_cell.length_b   1.000
_cell.length_c   1.000
_cell.angle_alpha   90.00
_cell.angle_beta   90.00
_cell.angle_gamma   90.00
#
_symmetry.space_group_name_H-M   'P 1'
#
loop_
_entity.id
_entity.type
_entity.pdbx_description
1 polymer ?
#
loop_
_entity_poly.entity_id
_entity_poly.type
_entity_poly.pdbx_seq_one_letter_code
_entity_poly.pdbx_strand_id
1 'polypeptide(L)'
;ITLDTDIRLPLFHTETGEDTYQPGVLLETGAPDRLSEGVEELRLAGAEALVWASPAGSFVYGWAGAHNQIATLARSAGLPASSTAFGFVHAARELGAGRVAIAAAWPE
;
A
#
# COMPACT_ATOMS: atom_id res chain seq x y z
N ILE A 1 2.64 21.66 12.79
CA ILE A 1 3.85 20.82 12.61
C ILE A 1 4.52 21.32 11.34
N THR A 2 5.51 22.20 11.48
CA THR A 2 6.36 22.59 10.36
C THR A 2 7.37 21.48 10.16
N LEU A 3 7.29 20.77 9.05
CA LEU A 3 8.31 19.82 8.64
C LEU A 3 9.61 20.61 8.43
N ASP A 4 10.67 20.24 9.14
CA ASP A 4 11.99 20.85 9.05
C ASP A 4 12.51 20.77 7.60
N THR A 5 13.32 21.73 7.20
CA THR A 5 13.76 21.96 5.81
C THR A 5 14.71 20.88 5.26
N ASP A 6 15.05 19.87 6.07
CA ASP A 6 16.00 18.79 5.77
C ASP A 6 15.34 17.42 5.54
N ILE A 7 14.04 17.36 5.19
CA ILE A 7 13.43 16.08 4.79
C ILE A 7 13.89 15.70 3.40
N ARG A 8 14.65 14.59 3.32
CA ARG A 8 15.00 13.93 2.07
C ARG A 8 13.99 12.84 1.75
N LEU A 9 13.30 12.98 0.62
CA LEU A 9 12.33 12.00 0.12
C LEU A 9 12.93 11.30 -1.10
N PRO A 10 13.57 10.13 -0.94
CA PRO A 10 13.99 9.33 -2.09
C PRO A 10 12.75 8.87 -2.87
N LEU A 11 12.71 9.22 -4.15
CA LEU A 11 11.62 8.89 -5.06
C LEU A 11 12.13 7.93 -6.14
N PHE A 12 11.50 6.76 -6.21
CA PHE A 12 11.75 5.77 -7.24
C PHE A 12 10.48 5.57 -8.04
N HIS A 13 10.59 5.71 -9.36
CA HIS A 13 9.47 5.48 -10.26
C HIS A 13 9.48 4.02 -10.68
N THR A 14 8.40 3.31 -10.39
CA THR A 14 8.11 2.02 -11.02
C THR A 14 7.27 2.27 -12.27
N GLU A 15 7.41 1.41 -13.28
CA GLU A 15 6.53 1.49 -14.45
C GLU A 15 5.08 1.31 -13.99
N THR A 16 4.28 2.34 -14.20
CA THR A 16 2.85 2.30 -13.91
C THR A 16 2.15 1.93 -15.21
N GLY A 17 1.27 0.92 -15.16
CA GLY A 17 0.34 0.67 -16.25
C GLY A 17 -0.61 1.86 -16.45
N GLU A 18 -1.68 1.66 -17.22
CA GLU A 18 -2.71 2.70 -17.36
C GLU A 18 -3.24 3.12 -15.98
N ASP A 19 -3.30 4.41 -15.66
CA ASP A 19 -3.83 4.88 -14.36
C ASP A 19 -5.36 4.93 -14.42
N THR A 20 -5.97 3.74 -14.34
CA THR A 20 -7.43 3.60 -14.28
C THR A 20 -7.84 2.86 -13.03
N TYR A 21 -8.98 3.26 -12.44
CA TYR A 21 -9.64 2.52 -11.36
C TYR A 21 -10.33 1.23 -11.84
N GLN A 22 -9.97 0.73 -13.04
CA GLN A 22 -10.50 -0.53 -13.53
C GLN A 22 -9.95 -1.67 -12.67
N PRO A 23 -10.80 -2.61 -12.21
CA PRO A 23 -10.37 -3.69 -11.33
C PRO A 23 -9.17 -4.48 -11.86
N GLY A 24 -9.14 -4.78 -13.17
CA GLY A 24 -8.02 -5.50 -13.79
C GLY A 24 -6.68 -4.77 -13.65
N VAL A 25 -6.68 -3.46 -13.89
CA VAL A 25 -5.50 -2.60 -13.79
C VAL A 25 -5.01 -2.46 -12.34
N LEU A 26 -5.95 -2.36 -11.39
CA LEU A 26 -5.63 -2.33 -9.96
C LEU A 26 -5.00 -3.64 -9.48
N LEU A 27 -5.47 -4.78 -10.00
CA LEU A 27 -4.88 -6.09 -9.72
C LEU A 27 -3.45 -6.14 -10.28
N GLU A 28 -3.23 -5.74 -11.52
CA GLU A 28 -1.87 -5.75 -12.11
C GLU A 28 -0.90 -4.83 -11.36
N THR A 29 -1.35 -3.62 -11.02
CA THR A 29 -0.53 -2.64 -10.27
C THR A 29 -0.25 -3.10 -8.84
N GLY A 30 -1.20 -3.80 -8.21
CA GLY A 30 -1.06 -4.38 -6.88
C GLY A 30 -0.39 -5.74 -6.86
N ALA A 31 0.06 -6.28 -7.99
CA ALA A 31 0.65 -7.62 -8.05
C ALA A 31 1.94 -7.68 -7.21
N PRO A 32 2.11 -8.71 -6.35
CA PRO A 32 3.27 -8.78 -5.45
C PRO A 32 4.63 -8.71 -6.17
N ASP A 33 4.72 -9.29 -7.36
CA ASP A 33 5.95 -9.28 -8.16
C ASP A 33 6.30 -7.85 -8.60
N ARG A 34 5.31 -7.08 -9.05
CA ARG A 34 5.50 -5.66 -9.40
C ARG A 34 5.84 -4.79 -8.20
N LEU A 35 5.19 -5.02 -7.07
CA LEU A 35 5.54 -4.30 -5.84
C LEU A 35 6.99 -4.57 -5.42
N SER A 36 7.49 -5.79 -5.66
CA SER A 36 8.86 -6.19 -5.31
C SER A 36 9.93 -5.49 -6.16
N GLU A 37 9.63 -5.02 -7.38
CA GLU A 37 10.60 -4.32 -8.24
C GLU A 37 11.08 -2.99 -7.61
N GLY A 38 10.18 -2.25 -6.95
CA GLY A 38 10.52 -0.97 -6.29
C GLY A 38 11.10 -1.11 -4.88
N VAL A 39 11.06 -2.32 -4.31
CA VAL A 39 11.40 -2.57 -2.89
C VAL A 39 12.89 -2.52 -2.62
N GLU A 40 13.71 -3.05 -3.52
CA GLU A 40 15.16 -3.07 -3.31
C GLU A 40 15.73 -1.67 -3.22
N GLU A 41 15.26 -0.75 -4.06
CA GLU A 41 15.66 0.66 -4.02
C GLU A 41 15.27 1.34 -2.69
N LEU A 42 14.07 1.08 -2.19
CA LEU A 42 13.62 1.59 -0.89
C LEU A 42 14.47 1.03 0.26
N ARG A 43 14.83 -0.26 0.19
CA ARG A 43 15.70 -0.91 1.16
C ARG A 43 17.11 -0.33 1.14
N LEU A 44 17.68 -0.10 -0.05
CA LEU A 44 18.99 0.55 -0.23
C LEU A 44 18.99 2.01 0.25
N ALA A 45 17.85 2.69 0.16
CA ALA A 45 17.65 4.03 0.71
C ALA A 45 17.49 4.06 2.24
N GLY A 46 17.49 2.90 2.91
CA GLY A 46 17.43 2.80 4.38
C GLY A 46 16.01 2.71 4.95
N ALA A 47 15.01 2.30 4.16
CA ALA A 47 13.67 2.07 4.68
C ALA A 47 13.67 0.96 5.76
N GLU A 48 13.00 1.23 6.89
CA GLU A 48 12.84 0.27 7.99
C GLU A 48 11.47 -0.44 7.95
N ALA A 49 10.53 0.06 7.15
CA ALA A 49 9.22 -0.52 6.92
C ALA A 49 8.64 -0.05 5.59
N LEU A 50 7.66 -0.80 5.07
CA LEU A 50 6.97 -0.52 3.82
C LEU A 50 5.48 -0.31 4.02
N VAL A 51 4.91 0.65 3.29
CA VAL A 51 3.46 0.84 3.21
C VAL A 51 3.05 0.87 1.75
N TRP A 52 2.24 -0.09 1.32
CA TRP A 52 1.55 -0.02 0.04
C TRP A 52 0.44 1.04 0.11
N ALA A 53 0.81 2.27 -0.26
CA ALA A 53 -0.01 3.47 -0.13
C ALA A 53 -1.03 3.63 -1.28
N SER A 54 -1.78 2.56 -1.60
CA SER A 54 -2.81 2.57 -2.65
C SER A 54 -4.21 2.46 -2.04
N PRO A 55 -5.11 3.43 -2.27
CA PRO A 55 -6.48 3.38 -1.74
C PRO A 55 -7.25 2.14 -2.20
N ALA A 56 -7.36 1.89 -3.52
CA ALA A 56 -8.12 0.76 -4.06
C ALA A 56 -7.25 -0.50 -4.26
N GLY A 57 -6.00 -0.34 -4.69
CA GLY A 57 -5.10 -1.46 -4.97
C GLY A 57 -4.67 -2.25 -3.72
N SER A 58 -4.88 -1.71 -2.52
CA SER A 58 -4.57 -2.40 -1.26
C SER A 58 -5.68 -3.30 -0.71
N PHE A 59 -6.87 -3.29 -1.34
CA PHE A 59 -7.98 -4.19 -0.97
C PHE A 59 -8.62 -4.90 -2.17
N VAL A 60 -8.21 -4.59 -3.41
CA VAL A 60 -8.81 -5.13 -4.65
C VAL A 60 -8.86 -6.67 -4.69
N TYR A 61 -7.93 -7.34 -4.02
CA TYR A 61 -7.90 -8.82 -3.91
C TYR A 61 -8.80 -9.39 -2.79
N GLY A 62 -9.62 -8.55 -2.15
CA GLY A 62 -10.38 -8.93 -0.95
C GLY A 62 -9.49 -9.18 0.27
N TRP A 63 -10.10 -9.62 1.37
CA TRP A 63 -9.42 -9.74 2.68
C TRP A 63 -8.20 -10.68 2.68
N ALA A 64 -8.39 -11.91 2.20
CA ALA A 64 -7.33 -12.93 2.18
C ALA A 64 -6.23 -12.56 1.18
N GLY A 65 -6.62 -12.01 0.03
CA GLY A 65 -5.68 -11.55 -0.99
C GLY A 65 -4.85 -10.36 -0.53
N ALA A 66 -5.45 -9.39 0.19
CA ALA A 66 -4.71 -8.28 0.80
C ALA A 66 -3.69 -8.76 1.84
N HIS A 67 -4.03 -9.77 2.65
CA HIS A 67 -3.07 -10.40 3.57
C HIS A 67 -1.91 -11.03 2.81
N ASN A 68 -2.21 -11.79 1.75
CA ASN A 68 -1.17 -12.43 0.95
C ASN A 68 -0.27 -11.40 0.22
N GLN A 69 -0.87 -10.32 -0.30
CA GLN A 69 -0.16 -9.21 -0.95
C GLN A 69 0.90 -8.63 -0.01
N ILE A 70 0.49 -8.24 1.21
CA ILE A 70 1.40 -7.62 2.18
C ILE A 70 2.38 -8.62 2.78
N ALA A 71 1.97 -9.87 3.03
CA ALA A 71 2.88 -10.89 3.50
C ALA A 71 3.96 -11.21 2.45
N THR A 72 3.61 -11.18 1.16
CA THR A 72 4.58 -11.38 0.07
C THR A 72 5.52 -10.20 -0.02
N LEU A 73 4.98 -8.97 -0.01
CA LEU A 73 5.80 -7.75 0.01
C LEU A 73 6.81 -7.75 1.17
N ALA A 74 6.37 -8.08 2.38
CA ALA A 74 7.24 -8.16 3.56
C ALA A 74 8.36 -9.19 3.39
N ARG A 75 8.03 -10.38 2.85
CA ARG A 75 9.01 -11.45 2.60
C ARG A 75 10.02 -11.06 1.52
N SER A 76 9.55 -10.49 0.41
CA SER A 76 10.43 -10.03 -0.67
C SER A 76 11.39 -8.94 -0.19
N ALA A 77 10.90 -8.02 0.65
CA ALA A 77 11.69 -6.91 1.17
C ALA A 77 12.64 -7.29 2.31
N GLY A 78 12.33 -8.37 3.05
CA GLY A 78 12.94 -8.62 4.36
C GLY A 78 12.60 -7.54 5.40
N LEU A 79 11.51 -6.77 5.19
CA LEU A 79 11.08 -5.65 6.03
C LEU A 79 9.63 -5.83 6.48
N PRO A 80 9.23 -5.28 7.63
CA PRO A 80 7.81 -5.14 7.98
C PRO A 80 7.06 -4.37 6.88
N ALA A 81 5.87 -4.86 6.52
CA ALA A 81 5.03 -4.21 5.51
C ALA A 81 3.58 -4.07 5.97
N SER A 82 2.91 -3.03 5.49
CA SER A 82 1.47 -2.78 5.67
C SER A 82 0.87 -2.11 4.43
N SER A 83 -0.41 -1.74 4.50
CA SER A 83 -1.13 -1.06 3.41
C SER A 83 -2.14 -0.05 3.93
N THR A 84 -2.62 0.83 3.05
CA THR A 84 -3.69 1.78 3.37
C THR A 84 -4.92 1.08 3.95
N ALA A 85 -5.37 -0.03 3.33
CA ALA A 85 -6.52 -0.80 3.81
C ALA A 85 -6.32 -1.32 5.25
N PHE A 86 -5.15 -1.88 5.58
CA PHE A 86 -4.86 -2.31 6.95
C PHE A 86 -4.76 -1.13 7.92
N GLY A 87 -4.21 0.01 7.48
CA GLY A 87 -4.22 1.25 8.25
C GLY A 87 -5.63 1.64 8.71
N PHE A 88 -6.61 1.61 7.82
CA PHE A 88 -8.02 1.87 8.17
C PHE A 88 -8.59 0.84 9.15
N VAL A 89 -8.29 -0.45 8.98
CA VAL A 89 -8.74 -1.50 9.91
C VAL A 89 -8.14 -1.32 11.30
N HIS A 90 -6.85 -0.99 11.39
CA HIS A 90 -6.18 -0.69 12.65
C HIS A 90 -6.79 0.54 13.32
N ALA A 91 -7.05 1.62 12.57
CA ALA A 91 -7.68 2.82 13.10
C ALA A 91 -9.11 2.54 13.62
N ALA A 92 -9.93 1.79 12.88
CA ALA A 92 -11.27 1.44 13.31
C ALA A 92 -11.26 0.59 14.60
N ARG A 93 -10.30 -0.33 14.72
CA ARG A 93 -10.11 -1.15 15.94
C ARG A 93 -9.67 -0.32 17.13
N GLU A 94 -8.71 0.59 16.93
CA GLU A 94 -8.23 1.49 17.98
C GLU A 94 -9.36 2.39 18.52
N LEU A 95 -10.25 2.83 17.63
CA LEU A 95 -11.44 3.61 17.99
C LEU A 95 -12.58 2.76 18.60
N GLY A 96 -12.44 1.43 18.66
CA GLY A 96 -13.51 0.53 19.13
C GLY A 96 -14.76 0.54 18.24
N ALA A 97 -14.62 0.92 16.96
CA ALA A 97 -15.76 1.08 16.06
C ALA A 97 -16.25 -0.28 15.51
N GLY A 98 -17.44 -0.71 15.94
CA GLY A 98 -18.11 -1.91 15.40
C GLY A 98 -18.89 -1.66 14.10
N ARG A 99 -19.10 -0.39 13.74
CA ARG A 99 -19.80 0.03 12.51
C ARG A 99 -19.07 1.25 11.94
N VAL A 100 -18.84 1.25 10.64
CA VAL A 100 -18.18 2.32 9.90
C VAL A 100 -19.03 2.74 8.71
N ALA A 101 -19.06 4.04 8.40
CA ALA A 101 -19.60 4.56 7.15
C ALA A 101 -18.45 4.73 6.15
N ILE A 102 -18.66 4.33 4.90
CA ILE A 102 -17.66 4.44 3.84
C ILE A 102 -18.06 5.60 2.94
N ALA A 103 -17.15 6.56 2.77
CA ALA A 103 -17.25 7.62 1.78
C ALA A 103 -16.06 7.48 0.83
N ALA A 104 -16.34 7.24 -0.44
CA ALA A 104 -15.33 7.07 -1.47
C ALA A 104 -15.67 7.92 -2.70
N ALA A 105 -14.65 8.36 -3.42
CA ALA A 105 -14.80 9.10 -4.68
C ALA A 105 -14.87 8.16 -5.91
N TRP A 106 -15.16 6.88 -5.70
CA TRP A 106 -15.20 5.89 -6.77
C TRP A 106 -16.61 5.76 -7.36
N PRO A 107 -16.72 5.52 -8.68
CA PRO A 107 -17.97 5.11 -9.28
C PRO A 107 -18.43 3.75 -8.72
N GLU A 108 -19.75 3.52 -8.71
CA GLU A 108 -20.35 2.22 -8.36
C GLU A 108 -20.00 1.11 -9.37
#